data_AF-A0A6I3FPD8-F1
#
_entry.id   AF-A0A6I3FPD8-F1
#
_cell.length_a   1.000
_cell.length_b   1.000
_cell.length_c   1.000
_cell.angle_alpha   90.00
_cell.angle_beta   90.00
_cell.angle_gamma   90.00
#
_symmetry.space_group_name_H-M   'P 1'
#
loop_
_entity.id
_entity.type
_entity.pdbx_description
1 polymer ?
#
loop_
_entity_poly.entity_id
_entity_poly.type
_entity_poly.pdbx_seq_one_letter_code
_entity_poly.pdbx_strand_id
1 'polypeptide(L)' 'MKASRRRSLAKAITWRITGTADTFVITWIVTGKTSTAGLIAGTEVITKVSLYYFHERAWTKIKWGK' A
#
# COMPACT_ATOMS: atom_id res chain seq x y z
N MET A 1 -15.65 -17.91 13.47
CA MET A 1 -15.03 -16.97 14.44
C MET A 1 -14.92 -15.58 13.82
N LYS A 2 -15.79 -14.62 14.19
CA LYS A 2 -15.59 -13.21 13.80
C LYS A 2 -14.25 -12.76 14.39
N ALA A 3 -13.25 -12.47 13.55
CA ALA A 3 -12.03 -11.85 14.03
C ALA A 3 -12.44 -10.57 14.77
N SER A 4 -12.05 -10.45 16.05
CA SER A 4 -12.28 -9.23 16.82
C SER A 4 -11.80 -8.04 16.01
N ARG A 5 -12.60 -6.96 15.93
CA ARG A 5 -12.28 -5.73 15.18
C ARG A 5 -10.84 -5.26 15.42
N ARG A 6 -10.34 -5.43 16.65
CA ARG A 6 -8.95 -5.15 17.05
C ARG A 6 -7.90 -6.01 16.33
N ARG A 7 -8.16 -7.31 16.15
CA ARG A 7 -7.26 -8.23 15.43
C ARG A 7 -7.17 -7.88 13.94
N SER A 8 -8.29 -7.52 13.32
CA SER A 8 -8.30 -7.10 11.91
C SER A 8 -7.56 -5.77 11.69
N LEU A 9 -7.72 -4.81 12.60
CA LEU A 9 -6.95 -3.56 12.57
C LEU A 9 -5.45 -3.80 12.75
N ALA A 10 -5.06 -4.62 13.73
CA ALA A 10 -3.66 -4.99 13.95
C ALA A 10 -3.06 -5.63 12.69
N LYS A 11 -3.75 -6.61 12.09
CA LYS A 11 -3.31 -7.22 10.83
C LYS A 11 -3.16 -6.21 9.69
N ALA A 12 -4.10 -5.28 9.54
CA ALA A 12 -4.05 -4.27 8.50
C ALA A 12 -2.87 -3.30 8.69
N ILE A 13 -2.58 -2.92 9.93
CA ILE A 13 -1.43 -2.07 10.27
C ILE A 13 -0.12 -2.82 10.02
N THR A 14 0.02 -4.04 10.54
CA THR A 14 1.20 -4.89 10.32
C THR A 14 1.47 -5.07 8.83
N TRP A 15 0.44 -5.39 8.05
CA TRP A 15 0.58 -5.57 6.61
C TRP A 15 1.06 -4.31 5.89
N ARG A 16 0.52 -3.13 6.25
CA ARG A 16 0.95 -1.85 5.67
C ARG A 16 2.39 -1.50 6.03
N ILE A 17 2.79 -1.70 7.29
CA ILE A 17 4.16 -1.47 7.74
C ILE A 17 5.13 -2.40 7.00
N THR A 18 4.80 -3.69 6.89
CA THR A 18 5.65 -4.65 6.17
C THR A 18 5.83 -4.26 4.70
N GLY A 19 4.77 -3.85 4.00
CA GLY A 19 4.88 -3.45 2.58
C GLY A 19 5.72 -2.20 2.35
N THR A 20 5.54 -1.17 3.19
CA THR A 20 6.35 0.05 3.10
C THR A 20 7.81 -0.22 3.50
N ALA A 21 8.04 -1.07 4.50
CA ALA A 21 9.39 -1.47 4.92
C ALA A 21 10.11 -2.27 3.83
N ASP A 22 9.42 -3.20 3.16
CA ASP A 22 9.96 -3.96 2.04
C ASP A 22 10.40 -3.04 0.89
N THR A 23 9.53 -2.12 0.47
CA THR A 23 9.83 -1.13 -0.57
C THR A 23 11.03 -0.26 -0.19
N PHE A 24 11.09 0.19 1.06
CA PHE A 24 12.21 0.97 1.57
C PHE A 24 13.52 0.16 1.53
N VAL A 25 13.52 -1.06 2.03
CA VAL A 25 14.71 -1.92 2.11
C VAL A 25 15.21 -2.28 0.71
N ILE A 26 14.33 -2.69 -0.21
CA ILE A 26 14.70 -3.00 -1.60
C ILE A 26 15.33 -1.77 -2.25
N THR A 27 14.66 -0.61 -2.14
CA THR A 27 15.15 0.62 -2.75
C THR A 27 16.49 1.04 -2.15
N TRP A 28 16.64 0.90 -0.83
CA TRP A 28 17.89 1.23 -0.15
C TRP A 28 19.03 0.30 -0.56
N ILE A 29 18.79 -1.01 -0.69
CA ILE A 29 19.79 -1.96 -1.19
C ILE A 29 20.21 -1.61 -2.62
N VAL A 30 19.26 -1.25 -3.48
CA VAL A 30 19.52 -0.93 -4.90
C VAL A 30 20.26 0.40 -5.07
N THR A 31 19.89 1.43 -4.30
CA THR A 31 20.43 2.80 -4.50
C THR A 31 21.54 3.18 -3.52
N GLY A 32 21.67 2.47 -2.41
CA GLY A 32 22.56 2.81 -1.29
C GLY A 32 22.16 4.09 -0.52
N LYS A 33 21.06 4.76 -0.90
CA LYS A 33 20.68 6.09 -0.37
C LYS A 33 19.36 6.02 0.38
N THR A 34 19.40 6.29 1.68
CA THR A 34 18.22 6.31 2.56
C THR A 34 17.22 7.42 2.20
N SER A 35 17.71 8.57 1.74
CA SER A 35 16.85 9.67 1.26
C SER A 35 15.98 9.25 0.08
N THR A 36 16.57 8.56 -0.90
CA THR A 36 15.86 8.05 -2.08
C THR A 36 14.88 6.94 -1.71
N ALA A 37 15.28 6.03 -0.83
CA ALA A 37 14.41 4.97 -0.31
C ALA A 37 13.20 5.53 0.45
N GLY A 38 13.39 6.56 1.28
CA GLY A 38 12.31 7.24 2.01
C GLY A 38 11.34 7.93 1.07
N LEU A 39 11.85 8.64 0.05
CA LEU A 39 11.01 9.27 -0.98
C LEU A 39 10.17 8.23 -1.72
N ILE A 40 10.78 7.13 -2.18
CA ILE A 40 10.06 6.09 -2.92
C ILE A 40 9.02 5.40 -2.04
N ALA A 41 9.36 5.03 -0.81
CA ALA A 41 8.40 4.42 0.12
C ALA A 41 7.23 5.37 0.45
N GLY A 42 7.49 6.67 0.61
CA GLY A 42 6.44 7.67 0.82
C GLY A 42 5.54 7.82 -0.42
N THR A 43 6.13 7.94 -1.60
CA THR A 43 5.40 8.02 -2.86
C THR A 43 4.61 6.74 -3.15
N GLU A 44 5.11 5.57 -2.78
CA GLU A 44 4.42 4.28 -2.92
C GLU A 44 3.08 4.29 -2.19
N VAL A 45 3.05 4.73 -0.94
CA VAL A 45 1.81 4.83 -0.15
C VAL A 45 0.80 5.76 -0.81
N ILE A 46 1.21 6.97 -1.21
CA ILE A 46 0.34 7.95 -1.86
C ILE A 46 -0.20 7.39 -3.18
N THR A 47 0.69 6.84 -4.00
CA THR A 47 0.36 6.31 -5.32
C THR A 47 -0.62 5.15 -5.21
N LYS A 48 -0.44 4.22 -4.27
CA LYS A 48 -1.38 3.10 -4.05
C LYS A 48 -2.78 3.59 -3.68
N VAL A 49 -2.87 4.60 -2.81
CA VAL A 49 -4.16 5.17 -2.40
C VAL A 49 -4.84 5.85 -3.59
N SER A 50 -4.11 6.67 -4.34
CA SER A 50 -4.62 7.32 -5.55
C SER A 50 -5.07 6.29 -6.59
N LEU A 51 -4.24 5.30 -6.89
CA LEU A 51 -4.56 4.23 -7.84
C LEU A 51 -5.78 3.44 -7.41
N TYR A 52 -5.89 3.06 -6.14
CA TYR A 52 -7.07 2.34 -5.64
C TYR A 52 -8.34 3.18 -5.79
N TYR A 53 -8.28 4.47 -5.44
CA TYR A 53 -9.41 5.37 -5.61
C TYR A 53 -9.85 5.50 -7.07
N PHE A 54 -8.91 5.71 -7.99
CA PHE A 54 -9.20 5.79 -9.42
C PHE A 54 -9.67 4.45 -9.99
N HIS A 55 -9.10 3.33 -9.52
CA HIS A 55 -9.53 1.99 -9.89
C HIS A 55 -10.99 1.76 -9.51
N GLU A 56 -11.37 2.04 -8.27
CA GLU A 56 -12.77 1.96 -7.82
C GLU A 56 -13.68 2.88 -8.65
N ARG A 57 -13.23 4.11 -8.90
CA ARG A 57 -14.02 5.06 -9.69
C ARG A 57 -14.17 4.63 -11.15
N ALA A 58 -13.16 4.00 -11.75
CA ALA A 58 -13.24 3.41 -13.07
C ALA A 58 -14.18 2.20 -13.05
N TRP A 59 -14.04 1.32 -12.05
CA TRP A 59 -14.85 0.11 -11.93
C TRP A 59 -16.34 0.41 -11.76
N THR A 60 -16.71 1.46 -11.01
CA THR A 60 -18.12 1.89 -10.90
C THR A 60 -18.73 2.36 -12.24
N LYS A 61 -17.91 2.74 -13.23
CA LYS A 61 -18.37 3.11 -14.58
C LYS A 61 -18.47 1.90 -15.52
N ILE A 62 -17.77 0.81 -15.19
CA ILE A 62 -17.79 -0.43 -15.98
C ILE A 62 -18.96 -1.26 -15.48
N LYS A 63 -19.98 -1.46 -16.32
CA LYS A 63 -21.04 -2.46 -16.08
C LYS A 63 -20.48 -3.86 -16.34
N TRP A 64 -19.55 -4.31 -15.50
CA TRP A 64 -19.01 -5.66 -15.58
C TRP A 64 -19.98 -6.62 -14.88
N GLY A 65 -20.54 -7.59 -15.62
CA GLY A 65 -21.46 -8.60 -15.06
C GLY A 65 -22.94 -8.22 -15.07
N LYS A 66 -23.39 -7.42 -16.04
CA LYS A 66 -24.77 -7.51 -16.55
C LYS A 66 -24.81 -8.43 -17.75
#